data_AF-A0A1V9ZQ02-F1
#
_entry.id   AF-A0A1V9ZQ02-F1
#
_cell.length_a   1.000
_cell.length_b   1.000
_cell.length_c   1.000
_cell.angle_alpha   90.00
_cell.angle_beta   90.00
_cell.angle_gamma   90.00
#
_symmetry.space_group_name_H-M   'P 1'
#
loop_
_entity.id
_entity.type
_entity.pdbx_description
1 polymer ?
#
loop_
_entity_poly.entity_id
_entity_poly.type
_entity_poly.pdbx_seq_one_letter_code
_entity_poly.pdbx_strand_id
1 'polypeptide(L)'
;METTYKLAIVGGGPAGIGIFVRAARLGYLDQLLTDGVVLIHDGPIATLGRGKLGDYIINSNTFAKSLLGSVLDEKLELDPPESIEGTYLKSLSAHPSAQRLAQVGNASVSLIELGKFLEAVGYATRLEMMKYPKTSDCLTDTKATKIERTDKDLCKITTTRDGVESIFWAKNVVLAMGGTQQLPPPADLDPCYLSKTWTSDKVLCEPGRRELAAALSNAKDKKVCIIGGSHSSFSVAWVLLNKMHPKSKTDDAKPIQFNAKDITILHRGAIRCFYNTRKEAEADGVVVDKSDRAGNINTFTGLREDAKALFMAASTGHEPRVKLYQVKRGAPGAALRKQAFDGASAIIWCCGYTTKMIPIIDHSMDKAFSISRGAVRVDLKGQVIDNAGESLPWLFGVGIGFCLRAAVDEMKEETRADGVTVYHRRGATLVLAAVFGNCIYGKDCTSFEEMIEKCEKRRKEDKQHESKIPLTPSMSKKRISQPLTDEAHVQNQLIIAPRKSSLTARKESSPTKQNKNQTIDETKAIRRSSFELGRHTSLSHSIKAPKSCGKPMLAGSAQHAIRSIRTGVL
;
A
#
# COMPACT_ATOMS: atom_id res chain seq x y z
N MET A 1 -1.94 1.34 -42.26
CA MET A 1 -2.88 1.95 -41.30
C MET A 1 -2.21 1.88 -39.93
N GLU A 2 -2.15 2.99 -39.20
CA GLU A 2 -1.66 2.97 -37.81
C GLU A 2 -2.59 2.09 -36.96
N THR A 3 -2.03 1.15 -36.21
CA THR A 3 -2.80 0.24 -35.36
C THR A 3 -3.56 1.03 -34.30
N THR A 4 -4.89 0.91 -34.30
CA THR A 4 -5.76 1.54 -33.29
C THR A 4 -6.21 0.49 -32.29
N TYR A 5 -5.86 0.68 -31.02
CA TYR A 5 -6.23 -0.21 -29.93
C TYR A 5 -7.63 0.12 -29.40
N LYS A 6 -8.33 -0.89 -28.90
CA LYS A 6 -9.56 -0.69 -28.12
C LYS A 6 -9.26 -0.04 -26.76
N LEU A 7 -8.12 -0.37 -26.17
CA LEU A 7 -7.71 0.08 -24.84
C LEU A 7 -6.20 0.37 -24.77
N ALA A 8 -5.82 1.52 -24.21
CA ALA A 8 -4.45 1.77 -23.76
C ALA A 8 -4.40 1.77 -22.22
N ILE A 9 -3.43 1.06 -21.64
CA ILE A 9 -3.20 1.01 -20.20
C ILE A 9 -1.84 1.65 -19.92
N VAL A 10 -1.84 2.77 -19.22
CA VAL A 10 -0.62 3.51 -18.85
C VAL A 10 -0.25 3.16 -17.42
N GLY A 11 0.71 2.25 -17.27
CA GLY A 11 1.24 1.79 -15.99
C GLY A 11 1.04 0.29 -15.76
N GLY A 12 2.07 -0.50 -16.04
CA GLY A 12 2.09 -1.95 -15.77
C GLY A 12 2.31 -2.38 -14.31
N GLY A 13 1.85 -1.62 -13.31
CA GLY A 13 1.89 -2.04 -11.91
C GLY A 13 0.73 -2.99 -11.53
N PRO A 14 0.48 -3.23 -10.22
CA PRO A 14 -0.60 -4.12 -9.78
C PRO A 14 -1.98 -3.69 -10.32
N ALA A 15 -2.24 -2.39 -10.39
CA ALA A 15 -3.50 -1.87 -10.91
C ALA A 15 -3.71 -2.15 -12.40
N GLY A 16 -2.69 -1.90 -13.24
CA GLY A 16 -2.77 -2.13 -14.67
C GLY A 16 -2.84 -3.62 -15.04
N ILE A 17 -1.99 -4.44 -14.41
CA ILE A 17 -2.02 -5.91 -14.62
C ILE A 17 -3.33 -6.53 -14.08
N GLY A 18 -3.92 -5.94 -13.04
CA GLY A 18 -5.23 -6.34 -12.52
C GLY A 18 -6.35 -6.40 -13.57
N ILE A 19 -6.26 -5.58 -14.63
CA ILE A 19 -7.25 -5.60 -15.73
C ILE A 19 -7.19 -6.91 -16.51
N PHE A 20 -5.98 -7.40 -16.81
CA PHE A 20 -5.78 -8.67 -17.50
C PHE A 20 -6.15 -9.86 -16.61
N VAL A 21 -5.77 -9.81 -15.33
CA VAL A 21 -6.18 -10.82 -14.34
C VAL A 21 -7.70 -10.92 -14.28
N ARG A 22 -8.41 -9.79 -14.23
CA ARG A 22 -9.86 -9.76 -14.18
C ARG A 22 -10.48 -10.25 -15.50
N ALA A 23 -9.94 -9.81 -16.65
CA ALA A 23 -10.42 -10.25 -17.96
C ALA A 23 -10.28 -11.76 -18.12
N ALA A 24 -9.15 -12.34 -17.72
CA ALA A 24 -8.91 -13.78 -17.73
C ALA A 24 -9.95 -14.50 -16.88
N ARG A 25 -10.12 -14.03 -15.64
CA ARG A 25 -11.05 -14.64 -14.69
C ARG A 25 -12.51 -14.62 -15.13
N LEU A 26 -12.88 -13.62 -15.92
CA LEU A 26 -14.24 -13.44 -16.44
C LEU A 26 -14.43 -14.09 -17.82
N GLY A 27 -13.39 -14.66 -18.44
CA GLY A 27 -13.44 -15.23 -19.78
C GLY A 27 -13.40 -14.22 -20.93
N TYR A 28 -12.98 -12.97 -20.67
CA TYR A 28 -12.91 -11.88 -21.66
C TYR A 28 -11.49 -11.57 -22.16
N LEU A 29 -10.47 -12.30 -21.72
CA LEU A 29 -9.09 -11.98 -22.07
C LEU A 29 -8.82 -12.12 -23.57
N ASP A 30 -9.23 -13.23 -24.19
CA ASP A 30 -8.99 -13.46 -25.62
C ASP A 30 -9.69 -12.39 -26.47
N GLN A 31 -10.91 -12.00 -26.09
CA GLN A 31 -11.61 -10.90 -26.74
C GLN A 31 -10.87 -9.57 -26.55
N LEU A 32 -10.39 -9.26 -25.34
CA LEU A 32 -9.61 -8.05 -25.08
C LEU A 32 -8.34 -7.97 -25.94
N LEU A 33 -7.62 -9.09 -26.07
CA LEU A 33 -6.39 -9.16 -26.84
C LEU A 33 -6.65 -9.13 -28.36
N THR A 34 -7.79 -9.66 -28.81
CA THR A 34 -8.24 -9.62 -30.21
C THR A 34 -8.72 -8.23 -30.61
N ASP A 35 -9.55 -7.58 -29.79
CA ASP A 35 -10.03 -6.20 -29.99
C ASP A 35 -8.87 -5.19 -29.93
N GLY A 36 -7.81 -5.55 -29.22
CA GLY A 36 -6.52 -4.88 -29.23
C GLY A 36 -6.27 -4.01 -28.01
N VAL A 37 -5.17 -4.27 -27.31
CA VAL A 37 -4.75 -3.52 -26.13
C VAL A 37 -3.26 -3.21 -26.16
N VAL A 38 -2.90 -1.99 -25.79
CA VAL A 38 -1.50 -1.61 -25.57
C VAL A 38 -1.26 -1.35 -24.08
N LEU A 39 -0.30 -2.07 -23.50
CA LEU A 39 0.17 -1.85 -22.13
C LEU A 39 1.50 -1.07 -22.18
N ILE A 40 1.54 0.10 -21.55
CA ILE A 40 2.70 0.98 -21.52
C ILE A 40 3.27 1.01 -20.11
N HIS A 41 4.51 0.58 -19.94
CA HIS A 41 5.20 0.51 -18.65
C HIS A 41 6.55 1.21 -18.69
N ASP A 42 6.69 2.25 -17.88
CA ASP A 42 7.90 3.10 -17.72
C ASP A 42 9.10 2.32 -17.15
N GLY A 43 8.85 1.18 -16.50
CA GLY A 43 9.88 0.36 -15.86
C GLY A 43 10.35 -0.84 -16.71
N PRO A 44 11.43 -1.49 -16.26
CA PRO A 44 11.89 -2.73 -16.88
C PRO A 44 10.88 -3.87 -16.67
N ILE A 45 11.03 -4.93 -17.46
CA ILE A 45 10.13 -6.09 -17.38
C ILE A 45 10.01 -6.69 -15.96
N ALA A 46 11.09 -6.65 -15.16
CA ALA A 46 11.10 -7.17 -13.79
C ALA A 46 10.18 -6.39 -12.83
N THR A 47 9.77 -5.16 -13.18
CA THR A 47 8.80 -4.38 -12.40
C THR A 47 7.37 -4.52 -12.90
N LEU A 48 7.14 -5.23 -14.00
CA LEU A 48 5.81 -5.48 -14.53
C LEU A 48 5.00 -6.32 -13.52
N GLY A 49 3.77 -5.91 -13.24
CA GLY A 49 2.88 -6.51 -12.24
C GLY A 49 3.17 -6.10 -10.80
N ARG A 50 4.44 -6.11 -10.37
CA ARG A 50 4.78 -5.72 -8.98
C ARG A 50 4.86 -4.21 -8.75
N GLY A 51 5.24 -3.44 -9.77
CA GLY A 51 5.59 -2.02 -9.63
C GLY A 51 6.57 -1.79 -8.48
N LYS A 52 6.42 -0.66 -7.77
CA LYS A 52 7.21 -0.35 -6.57
C LYS A 52 6.77 -1.12 -5.32
N LEU A 53 5.61 -1.79 -5.35
CA LEU A 53 5.07 -2.48 -4.17
C LEU A 53 6.05 -3.52 -3.62
N GLY A 54 6.73 -4.23 -4.52
CA GLY A 54 7.73 -5.25 -4.18
C GLY A 54 9.01 -4.71 -3.53
N ASP A 55 9.22 -3.38 -3.54
CA ASP A 55 10.44 -2.76 -3.00
C ASP A 55 10.28 -2.34 -1.53
N TYR A 56 9.05 -2.35 -1.01
CA TYR A 56 8.79 -1.96 0.36
C TYR A 56 9.19 -3.06 1.33
N ILE A 57 10.00 -2.70 2.32
CA ILE A 57 10.57 -3.63 3.32
C ILE A 57 9.63 -3.84 4.52
N ILE A 58 8.32 -3.80 4.32
CA ILE A 58 7.29 -3.98 5.35
C ILE A 58 6.35 -5.13 4.98
N ASN A 59 5.54 -5.56 5.92
CA ASN A 59 4.48 -6.52 5.65
C ASN A 59 3.25 -5.83 5.06
N SER A 60 2.43 -6.62 4.38
CA SER A 60 1.15 -6.20 3.84
C SER A 60 0.17 -5.87 4.98
N ASN A 61 -0.67 -4.88 4.73
CA ASN A 61 -1.83 -4.59 5.58
C ASN A 61 -3.05 -5.46 5.22
N THR A 62 -2.89 -6.48 4.38
CA THR A 62 -3.94 -7.38 3.90
C THR A 62 -3.41 -8.80 3.98
N PHE A 63 -4.26 -9.78 4.30
CA PHE A 63 -3.84 -11.17 4.42
C PHE A 63 -3.32 -11.74 3.08
N ALA A 64 -2.31 -12.59 3.17
CA ALA A 64 -1.72 -13.28 2.02
C ALA A 64 -2.78 -14.03 1.21
N LYS A 65 -3.70 -14.74 1.88
CA LYS A 65 -4.82 -15.43 1.25
C LYS A 65 -5.69 -14.50 0.40
N SER A 66 -6.02 -13.30 0.90
CA SER A 66 -6.85 -12.35 0.16
C SER A 66 -6.14 -11.79 -1.08
N LEU A 67 -4.82 -11.58 -0.99
CA LEU A 67 -3.99 -11.12 -2.09
C LEU A 67 -3.85 -12.20 -3.16
N LEU A 68 -3.52 -13.43 -2.76
CA LEU A 68 -3.43 -14.60 -3.63
C LEU A 68 -4.79 -14.86 -4.32
N GLY A 69 -5.86 -14.87 -3.54
CA GLY A 69 -7.21 -15.12 -4.01
C GLY A 69 -7.77 -14.03 -4.94
N SER A 70 -7.19 -12.83 -4.95
CA SER A 70 -7.51 -11.82 -5.96
C SER A 70 -7.03 -12.22 -7.37
N VAL A 71 -6.12 -13.19 -7.47
CA VAL A 71 -5.59 -13.72 -8.73
C VAL A 71 -6.05 -15.15 -8.98
N LEU A 72 -5.98 -16.03 -7.98
CA LEU A 72 -6.10 -17.48 -8.16
C LEU A 72 -7.39 -18.14 -7.61
N ASP A 73 -8.26 -17.41 -6.92
CA ASP A 73 -9.49 -18.03 -6.40
C ASP A 73 -10.46 -18.37 -7.55
N GLU A 74 -11.05 -19.55 -7.48
CA GLU A 74 -12.26 -19.95 -8.21
C GLU A 74 -13.50 -19.41 -7.51
N LYS A 75 -14.45 -18.83 -8.27
CA LYS A 75 -15.77 -18.41 -7.76
C LYS A 75 -16.86 -18.65 -8.79
N LEU A 76 -17.12 -19.94 -9.03
CA LEU A 76 -18.10 -20.40 -10.02
C LEU A 76 -19.54 -20.07 -9.60
N GLU A 77 -19.77 -19.77 -8.32
CA GLU A 77 -21.08 -19.41 -7.77
C GLU A 77 -21.50 -17.97 -8.08
N LEU A 78 -20.57 -17.12 -8.51
CA LEU A 78 -20.85 -15.72 -8.82
C LEU A 78 -21.50 -15.55 -10.20
N ASP A 79 -22.10 -14.38 -10.42
CA ASP A 79 -22.65 -13.94 -11.69
C ASP A 79 -22.04 -12.58 -12.03
N PRO A 80 -21.09 -12.51 -12.98
CA PRO A 80 -20.57 -13.61 -13.79
C PRO A 80 -19.67 -14.57 -12.98
N PRO A 81 -19.55 -15.86 -13.38
CA PRO A 81 -18.64 -16.80 -12.72
C PRO A 81 -17.19 -16.37 -12.92
N GLU A 82 -16.36 -16.56 -11.91
CA GLU A 82 -14.92 -16.30 -12.00
C GLU A 82 -14.14 -17.62 -11.99
N SER A 83 -13.26 -17.83 -12.97
CA SER A 83 -12.42 -19.03 -13.03
C SER A 83 -11.03 -18.76 -13.58
N ILE A 84 -10.02 -19.47 -13.09
CA ILE A 84 -8.68 -19.45 -13.69
C ILE A 84 -8.46 -20.63 -14.64
N GLU A 85 -9.38 -21.59 -14.69
CA GLU A 85 -9.31 -22.74 -15.58
C GLU A 85 -9.24 -22.33 -17.05
N GLY A 86 -8.36 -22.98 -17.81
CA GLY A 86 -8.11 -22.63 -19.22
C GLY A 86 -7.33 -21.32 -19.44
N THR A 87 -6.96 -20.60 -18.38
CA THR A 87 -6.22 -19.33 -18.49
C THR A 87 -4.75 -19.46 -18.13
N TYR A 88 -3.94 -18.45 -18.48
CA TYR A 88 -2.54 -18.36 -18.08
C TYR A 88 -2.33 -18.36 -16.55
N LEU A 89 -3.34 -17.93 -15.78
CA LEU A 89 -3.27 -17.81 -14.33
C LEU A 89 -3.17 -19.17 -13.64
N LYS A 90 -3.74 -20.24 -14.22
CA LYS A 90 -3.72 -21.60 -13.63
C LYS A 90 -2.30 -22.08 -13.30
N SER A 91 -1.35 -21.80 -14.19
CA SER A 91 0.05 -22.20 -14.02
C SER A 91 0.73 -21.54 -12.83
N LEU A 92 0.26 -20.35 -12.42
CA LEU A 92 0.86 -19.57 -11.33
C LEU A 92 0.64 -20.22 -9.96
N SER A 93 -0.34 -21.12 -9.80
CA SER A 93 -0.54 -21.89 -8.57
C SER A 93 0.68 -22.75 -8.21
N ALA A 94 1.45 -23.18 -9.21
CA ALA A 94 2.70 -23.92 -9.01
C ALA A 94 3.91 -23.01 -8.74
N HIS A 95 3.78 -21.69 -8.89
CA HIS A 95 4.89 -20.76 -8.70
C HIS A 95 5.31 -20.74 -7.21
N PRO A 96 6.63 -20.76 -6.89
CA PRO A 96 7.09 -20.83 -5.50
C PRO A 96 6.55 -19.72 -4.60
N SER A 97 6.41 -18.49 -5.12
CA SER A 97 5.82 -17.39 -4.35
C SER A 97 4.33 -17.57 -4.08
N ALA A 98 3.58 -18.16 -5.01
CA ALA A 98 2.15 -18.45 -4.80
C ALA A 98 1.97 -19.50 -3.68
N GLN A 99 2.79 -20.56 -3.71
CA GLN A 99 2.79 -21.59 -2.67
C GLN A 99 3.16 -21.03 -1.29
N ARG A 100 4.16 -20.15 -1.21
CA ARG A 100 4.50 -19.45 0.04
C ARG A 100 3.37 -18.58 0.55
N LEU A 101 2.71 -17.81 -0.33
CA LEU A 101 1.55 -17.00 0.04
C LEU A 101 0.38 -17.86 0.53
N ALA A 102 0.15 -19.02 -0.11
CA ALA A 102 -0.87 -19.97 0.30
C ALA A 102 -0.59 -20.56 1.70
N GLN A 103 0.67 -20.90 1.99
CA GLN A 103 1.12 -21.39 3.29
C GLN A 103 0.95 -20.34 4.41
N VAL A 104 1.19 -19.06 4.12
CA VAL A 104 0.98 -17.97 5.08
C VAL A 104 -0.51 -17.80 5.42
N GLY A 105 -1.39 -17.93 4.43
CA GLY A 105 -2.85 -17.96 4.66
C GLY A 105 -3.39 -16.66 5.26
N ASN A 106 -4.01 -16.73 6.44
CA ASN A 106 -4.69 -15.62 7.11
C ASN A 106 -3.74 -14.76 7.97
N ALA A 107 -2.56 -14.44 7.44
CA ALA A 107 -1.59 -13.57 8.08
C ALA A 107 -1.04 -12.55 7.08
N SER A 108 -0.42 -11.48 7.60
CA SER A 108 0.34 -10.54 6.79
C SER A 108 1.55 -11.23 6.14
N VAL A 109 2.00 -10.68 5.01
CA VAL A 109 3.18 -11.18 4.30
C VAL A 109 4.10 -10.05 3.92
N SER A 110 5.40 -10.30 3.88
CA SER A 110 6.37 -9.35 3.33
C SER A 110 5.95 -8.87 1.93
N LEU A 111 5.91 -7.56 1.72
CA LEU A 111 5.59 -6.99 0.41
C LEU A 111 6.61 -7.36 -0.66
N ILE A 112 7.85 -7.69 -0.27
CA ILE A 112 8.86 -8.25 -1.19
C ILE A 112 8.40 -9.61 -1.74
N GLU A 113 7.85 -10.47 -0.87
CA GLU A 113 7.40 -11.79 -1.28
C GLU A 113 6.12 -11.72 -2.13
N LEU A 114 5.19 -10.83 -1.77
CA LEU A 114 4.06 -10.49 -2.62
C LEU A 114 4.53 -9.94 -3.98
N GLY A 115 5.56 -9.09 -3.97
CA GLY A 115 6.16 -8.51 -5.18
C GLY A 115 6.64 -9.57 -6.15
N LYS A 116 7.33 -10.61 -5.69
CA LYS A 116 7.74 -11.74 -6.54
C LYS A 116 6.57 -12.47 -7.18
N PHE A 117 5.46 -12.64 -6.44
CA PHE A 117 4.26 -13.25 -7.01
C PHE A 117 3.63 -12.34 -8.08
N LEU A 118 3.48 -11.04 -7.81
CA LEU A 118 2.91 -10.09 -8.76
C LEU A 118 3.79 -9.91 -10.01
N GLU A 119 5.11 -10.02 -9.88
CA GLU A 119 6.05 -10.08 -11.01
C GLU A 119 5.79 -11.30 -11.89
N ALA A 120 5.60 -12.49 -11.30
CA ALA A 120 5.24 -13.69 -12.05
C ALA A 120 3.90 -13.52 -12.78
N VAL A 121 2.92 -12.87 -12.15
CA VAL A 121 1.64 -12.51 -12.80
C VAL A 121 1.86 -11.57 -13.98
N GLY A 122 2.66 -10.52 -13.80
CA GLY A 122 2.98 -9.56 -14.86
C GLY A 122 3.71 -10.21 -16.03
N TYR A 123 4.70 -11.05 -15.75
CA TYR A 123 5.44 -11.81 -16.76
C TYR A 123 4.52 -12.76 -17.55
N ALA A 124 3.68 -13.53 -16.88
CA ALA A 124 2.74 -14.43 -17.54
C ALA A 124 1.70 -13.66 -18.38
N THR A 125 1.25 -12.50 -17.91
CA THR A 125 0.36 -11.60 -18.67
C THR A 125 1.02 -11.15 -19.97
N ARG A 126 2.29 -10.73 -19.92
CA ARG A 126 3.03 -10.35 -21.12
C ARG A 126 3.16 -11.49 -22.13
N LEU A 127 3.46 -12.70 -21.65
CA LEU A 127 3.53 -13.88 -22.53
C LEU A 127 2.19 -14.15 -23.22
N GLU A 128 1.08 -13.92 -22.53
CA GLU A 128 -0.25 -14.05 -23.11
C GLU A 128 -0.50 -12.99 -24.19
N MET A 129 -0.15 -11.73 -23.94
CA MET A 129 -0.27 -10.64 -24.92
C MET A 129 0.56 -10.91 -26.19
N MET A 130 1.75 -11.49 -26.05
CA MET A 130 2.64 -11.82 -27.19
C MET A 130 2.04 -12.83 -28.17
N LYS A 131 0.97 -13.55 -27.80
CA LYS A 131 0.24 -14.43 -28.73
C LYS A 131 -0.60 -13.65 -29.75
N TYR A 132 -0.81 -12.35 -29.52
CA TYR A 132 -1.65 -11.46 -30.33
C TYR A 132 -0.86 -10.29 -30.96
N PRO A 133 0.25 -10.54 -31.68
CA PRO A 133 1.18 -9.49 -32.11
C PRO A 133 0.62 -8.50 -33.14
N LYS A 134 -0.54 -8.83 -33.76
CA LYS A 134 -1.20 -7.95 -34.74
C LYS A 134 -2.14 -6.94 -34.10
N THR A 135 -2.58 -7.18 -32.87
CA THR A 135 -3.67 -6.43 -32.23
C THR A 135 -3.29 -5.89 -30.86
N SER A 136 -2.34 -6.52 -30.16
CA SER A 136 -1.94 -6.15 -28.80
C SER A 136 -0.43 -6.04 -28.64
N ASP A 137 0.00 -5.18 -27.71
CA ASP A 137 1.43 -4.96 -27.44
C ASP A 137 1.69 -4.61 -25.97
N CYS A 138 2.86 -4.99 -25.46
CA CYS A 138 3.33 -4.73 -24.10
C CYS A 138 4.69 -4.04 -24.15
N LEU A 139 4.66 -2.71 -24.02
CA LEU A 139 5.83 -1.85 -24.08
C LEU A 139 6.42 -1.67 -22.69
N THR A 140 7.60 -2.23 -22.44
CA THR A 140 8.41 -1.96 -21.23
C THR A 140 9.46 -0.91 -21.53
N ASP A 141 10.05 -0.34 -20.47
CA ASP A 141 11.05 0.72 -20.59
C ASP A 141 10.54 1.90 -21.45
N THR A 142 9.22 2.09 -21.44
CA THR A 142 8.50 3.00 -22.33
C THR A 142 7.59 3.89 -21.50
N LYS A 143 7.88 5.18 -21.51
CA LYS A 143 7.15 6.18 -20.72
C LYS A 143 6.10 6.86 -21.57
N ALA A 144 4.83 6.80 -21.18
CA ALA A 144 3.84 7.72 -21.72
C ALA A 144 4.12 9.14 -21.23
N THR A 145 4.10 10.11 -22.14
CA THR A 145 4.45 11.51 -21.86
C THR A 145 3.28 12.46 -22.04
N LYS A 146 2.29 12.10 -22.88
CA LYS A 146 1.10 12.92 -23.16
C LYS A 146 -0.05 12.07 -23.70
N ILE A 147 -1.29 12.45 -23.39
CA ILE A 147 -2.49 11.92 -24.04
C ILE A 147 -3.30 13.06 -24.62
N GLU A 148 -3.76 12.92 -25.86
CA GLU A 148 -4.56 13.92 -26.56
C GLU A 148 -5.83 13.27 -27.12
N ARG A 149 -7.01 13.73 -26.71
CA ARG A 149 -8.28 13.36 -27.35
C ARG A 149 -8.44 14.13 -28.64
N THR A 150 -8.75 13.42 -29.71
CA THR A 150 -8.95 13.98 -31.05
C THR A 150 -10.42 14.04 -31.42
N ASP A 151 -10.75 14.82 -32.45
CA ASP A 151 -12.13 15.00 -32.94
C ASP A 151 -12.77 13.73 -33.52
N LYS A 152 -11.98 12.67 -33.73
CA LYS A 152 -12.47 11.36 -34.19
C LYS A 152 -12.78 10.39 -33.05
N ASP A 153 -12.93 10.90 -31.83
CA ASP A 153 -13.14 10.08 -30.64
C ASP A 153 -12.02 9.05 -30.37
N LEU A 154 -10.80 9.37 -30.79
CA LEU A 154 -9.60 8.59 -30.53
C LEU A 154 -8.64 9.37 -29.63
N CYS A 155 -7.96 8.65 -28.76
CA CYS A 155 -6.88 9.16 -27.93
C CYS A 155 -5.55 8.86 -28.60
N LYS A 156 -4.77 9.90 -28.84
CA LYS A 156 -3.35 9.82 -29.21
C LYS A 156 -2.53 9.72 -27.94
N ILE A 157 -1.69 8.70 -27.82
CA ILE A 157 -0.78 8.51 -26.69
C ILE A 157 0.64 8.70 -27.20
N THR A 158 1.30 9.75 -26.74
CA THR A 158 2.73 9.96 -26.99
C THR A 158 3.54 9.22 -25.95
N THR A 159 4.54 8.49 -26.41
CA THR A 159 5.44 7.70 -25.58
C THR A 159 6.90 7.98 -25.92
N THR A 160 7.79 7.73 -24.99
CA THR A 160 9.24 7.83 -25.18
C THR A 160 9.92 6.58 -24.66
N ARG A 161 10.85 6.02 -25.46
CA ARG A 161 11.76 4.94 -25.07
C ARG A 161 13.16 5.30 -25.54
N ASP A 162 14.13 5.30 -24.63
CA ASP A 162 15.53 5.66 -24.93
C ASP A 162 15.67 7.01 -25.68
N GLY A 163 14.80 7.97 -25.36
CA GLY A 163 14.73 9.29 -26.01
C GLY A 163 14.01 9.32 -27.36
N VAL A 164 13.60 8.18 -27.90
CA VAL A 164 12.84 8.07 -29.15
C VAL A 164 11.34 8.17 -28.86
N GLU A 165 10.66 9.09 -29.54
CA GLU A 165 9.22 9.27 -29.43
C GLU A 165 8.45 8.34 -30.38
N SER A 166 7.37 7.74 -29.87
CA SER A 166 6.42 6.93 -30.63
C SER A 166 4.99 7.31 -30.29
N ILE A 167 4.07 7.17 -31.26
CA ILE A 167 2.66 7.50 -31.12
C ILE A 167 1.82 6.23 -31.23
N PHE A 168 0.85 6.10 -30.33
CA PHE A 168 -0.15 5.03 -30.34
C PHE A 168 -1.56 5.63 -30.29
N TRP A 169 -2.54 4.90 -30.80
CA TRP A 169 -3.94 5.35 -30.84
C TRP A 169 -4.84 4.38 -30.11
N ALA A 170 -5.72 4.88 -29.25
CA ALA A 170 -6.70 4.03 -28.56
C ALA A 170 -8.05 4.69 -28.39
N LYS A 171 -9.13 3.90 -28.31
CA LYS A 171 -10.48 4.42 -28.02
C LYS A 171 -10.66 4.84 -26.56
N ASN A 172 -10.11 4.05 -25.64
CA ASN A 172 -10.16 4.27 -24.20
C ASN A 172 -8.75 4.25 -23.61
N VAL A 173 -8.53 5.01 -22.54
CA VAL A 173 -7.25 5.08 -21.84
C VAL A 173 -7.44 4.87 -20.34
N VAL A 174 -6.59 4.04 -19.74
CA VAL A 174 -6.52 3.83 -18.29
C VAL A 174 -5.22 4.40 -17.75
N LEU A 175 -5.33 5.24 -16.74
CA LEU A 175 -4.21 5.74 -15.96
C LEU A 175 -4.03 4.84 -14.72
N ALA A 176 -2.99 4.01 -14.75
CA ALA A 176 -2.56 3.13 -13.67
C ALA A 176 -1.12 3.46 -13.23
N MET A 177 -0.79 4.76 -13.23
CA MET A 177 0.58 5.27 -13.09
C MET A 177 1.09 5.32 -11.64
N GLY A 178 0.24 4.99 -10.67
CA GLY A 178 0.55 5.05 -9.24
C GLY A 178 0.60 6.47 -8.69
N GLY A 179 1.04 6.57 -7.43
CA GLY A 179 1.22 7.84 -6.74
C GLY A 179 2.68 8.13 -6.45
N THR A 180 2.98 9.40 -6.18
CA THR A 180 4.28 9.87 -5.70
C THR A 180 4.12 10.57 -4.35
N GLN A 181 5.13 10.49 -3.49
CA GLN A 181 5.19 11.35 -2.30
C GLN A 181 6.08 12.53 -2.59
N GLN A 182 5.59 13.72 -2.28
CA GLN A 182 6.38 14.94 -2.32
C GLN A 182 6.63 15.42 -0.90
N LEU A 183 7.78 16.04 -0.70
CA LEU A 183 8.01 16.82 0.51
C LEU A 183 7.00 17.97 0.57
N PRO A 184 6.60 18.40 1.77
CA PRO A 184 5.71 19.54 1.90
C PRO A 184 6.32 20.79 1.24
N PRO A 185 5.49 21.68 0.69
CA PRO A 185 5.97 22.95 0.18
C PRO A 185 6.59 23.78 1.31
N PRO A 186 7.47 24.75 1.01
CA PRO A 186 8.10 25.62 2.02
C PRO A 186 7.12 26.35 2.94
N ALA A 187 5.87 26.56 2.50
CA ALA A 187 4.81 27.15 3.31
C ALA A 187 4.38 26.26 4.50
N ASP A 188 4.52 24.94 4.37
CA ASP A 188 4.09 23.95 5.37
C ASP A 188 5.25 23.39 6.21
N LEU A 189 6.49 23.56 5.73
CA LEU A 189 7.72 23.15 6.40
C LEU A 189 8.81 24.20 6.17
N ASP A 190 9.31 24.76 7.27
CA ASP A 190 10.42 25.71 7.23
C ASP A 190 11.60 25.11 6.45
N PRO A 191 12.16 25.83 5.46
CA PRO A 191 13.30 25.37 4.67
C PRO A 191 14.48 24.85 5.49
N CYS A 192 14.69 25.34 6.72
CA CYS A 192 15.78 24.84 7.57
C CYS A 192 15.63 23.35 7.95
N TYR A 193 14.43 22.79 7.86
CA TYR A 193 14.15 21.39 8.15
C TYR A 193 14.25 20.47 6.92
N LEU A 194 14.22 21.01 5.70
CA LEU A 194 14.19 20.22 4.47
C LEU A 194 15.38 19.25 4.36
N SER A 195 16.56 19.69 4.78
CA SER A 195 17.80 18.88 4.73
C SER A 195 17.76 17.61 5.58
N LYS A 196 16.89 17.56 6.60
CA LYS A 196 16.67 16.39 7.46
C LYS A 196 15.31 15.74 7.28
N THR A 197 14.59 16.09 6.21
CA THR A 197 13.24 15.57 5.94
C THR A 197 13.24 14.49 4.86
N TRP A 198 12.52 13.41 5.13
CA TRP A 198 12.39 12.23 4.28
C TRP A 198 10.93 11.95 3.99
N THR A 199 10.61 11.35 2.84
CA THR A 199 9.27 10.79 2.60
C THR A 199 9.20 9.37 3.15
N SER A 200 8.01 8.94 3.59
CA SER A 200 7.81 7.55 4.00
C SER A 200 8.12 6.57 2.87
N ASP A 201 7.75 6.91 1.63
CA ASP A 201 8.02 6.13 0.44
C ASP A 201 9.53 5.84 0.24
N LYS A 202 10.41 6.79 0.58
CA LYS A 202 11.86 6.59 0.53
C LYS A 202 12.33 5.69 1.69
N VAL A 203 11.89 5.97 2.91
CA VAL A 203 12.33 5.26 4.13
C VAL A 203 11.88 3.80 4.17
N LEU A 204 10.71 3.51 3.59
CA LEU A 204 10.14 2.16 3.54
C LEU A 204 10.78 1.27 2.46
N CYS A 205 11.79 1.75 1.75
CA CYS A 205 12.60 0.96 0.81
C CYS A 205 14.04 0.84 1.31
N GLU A 206 14.72 -0.23 0.93
CA GLU A 206 16.06 -0.53 1.46
C GLU A 206 17.12 0.57 1.23
N PRO A 207 17.22 1.23 0.05
CA PRO A 207 18.15 2.34 -0.14
C PRO A 207 17.90 3.50 0.82
N GLY A 208 16.66 3.98 0.91
CA GLY A 208 16.32 5.11 1.77
C GLY A 208 16.39 4.78 3.25
N ARG A 209 16.08 3.55 3.66
CA ARG A 209 16.33 3.07 5.02
C ARG A 209 17.81 3.17 5.39
N ARG A 210 18.72 2.71 4.51
CA ARG A 210 20.17 2.76 4.76
C ARG A 210 20.68 4.20 4.85
N GLU A 211 20.22 5.08 3.97
CA GLU A 211 20.58 6.50 4.03
C GLU A 211 20.08 7.16 5.34
N LEU A 212 18.84 6.87 5.75
CA LEU A 212 18.32 7.34 7.04
C LEU A 212 19.12 6.77 8.22
N ALA A 213 19.50 5.49 8.18
CA ALA A 213 20.33 4.88 9.20
C ALA A 213 21.70 5.57 9.30
N ALA A 214 22.35 5.86 8.18
CA ALA A 214 23.62 6.60 8.18
C ALA A 214 23.46 8.02 8.74
N ALA A 215 22.40 8.74 8.33
CA ALA A 215 22.10 10.07 8.85
C ALA A 215 21.87 10.05 10.37
N LEU A 216 21.10 9.08 10.85
CA LEU A 216 20.87 8.91 12.28
C LEU A 216 22.15 8.53 13.01
N SER A 217 22.97 7.60 12.51
CA SER A 217 24.25 7.22 13.13
C SER A 217 25.20 8.40 13.33
N ASN A 218 25.21 9.36 12.41
CA ASN A 218 26.04 10.57 12.51
C ASN A 218 25.42 11.68 13.38
N ALA A 219 24.12 11.60 13.70
CA ALA A 219 23.46 12.60 14.51
C ALA A 219 23.84 12.50 16.00
N LYS A 220 23.92 13.66 16.68
CA LYS A 220 24.18 13.74 18.12
C LYS A 220 23.13 12.97 18.93
N ASP A 221 21.86 13.15 18.59
CA ASP A 221 20.72 12.45 19.18
C ASP A 221 20.02 11.58 18.11
N LYS A 222 19.40 10.46 18.50
CA LYS A 222 18.70 9.56 17.56
C LYS A 222 17.20 9.82 17.50
N LYS A 223 16.80 11.10 17.57
CA LYS A 223 15.39 11.49 17.63
C LYS A 223 14.76 11.60 16.25
N VAL A 224 13.58 11.03 16.09
CA VAL A 224 12.82 11.04 14.82
C VAL A 224 11.43 11.61 15.04
N CYS A 225 11.04 12.55 14.19
CA CYS A 225 9.67 13.07 14.14
C CYS A 225 8.96 12.53 12.89
N ILE A 226 7.85 11.83 13.06
CA ILE A 226 7.02 11.28 11.98
C ILE A 226 5.75 12.13 11.90
N ILE A 227 5.42 12.61 10.70
CA ILE A 227 4.18 13.35 10.44
C ILE A 227 3.17 12.44 9.75
N GLY A 228 2.06 12.16 10.40
CA GLY A 228 0.97 11.33 9.88
C GLY A 228 0.35 10.44 10.95
N GLY A 229 -0.90 10.03 10.74
CA GLY A 229 -1.65 9.16 11.66
C GLY A 229 -2.30 7.97 10.97
N SER A 230 -1.65 7.45 9.93
CA SER A 230 -2.17 6.40 9.04
C SER A 230 -1.15 5.28 8.87
N HIS A 231 -1.45 4.24 8.10
CA HIS A 231 -0.59 3.06 7.93
C HIS A 231 0.89 3.41 7.72
N SER A 232 1.22 4.28 6.76
CA SER A 232 2.61 4.65 6.45
C SER A 232 3.39 5.22 7.63
N SER A 233 2.76 5.99 8.53
CA SER A 233 3.48 6.53 9.71
C SER A 233 3.85 5.44 10.70
N PHE A 234 2.96 4.48 10.93
CA PHE A 234 3.21 3.35 11.82
C PHE A 234 4.14 2.31 11.17
N SER A 235 4.07 2.10 9.86
CA SER A 235 5.04 1.28 9.14
C SER A 235 6.46 1.84 9.23
N VAL A 236 6.62 3.17 9.12
CA VAL A 236 7.92 3.83 9.31
C VAL A 236 8.42 3.61 10.74
N ALA A 237 7.59 3.87 11.75
CA ALA A 237 7.96 3.64 13.14
C ALA A 237 8.35 2.17 13.39
N TRP A 238 7.62 1.23 12.81
CA TRP A 238 7.94 -0.19 12.89
C TRP A 238 9.29 -0.52 12.23
N VAL A 239 9.61 0.07 11.06
CA VAL A 239 10.93 -0.07 10.41
C VAL A 239 12.04 0.48 11.29
N LEU A 240 11.83 1.65 11.92
CA LEU A 240 12.81 2.23 12.84
C LEU A 240 13.10 1.30 14.02
N LEU A 241 12.06 0.66 14.57
CA LEU A 241 12.20 -0.22 15.73
C LEU A 241 12.80 -1.60 15.41
N ASN A 242 12.53 -2.13 14.21
CA ASN A 242 12.81 -3.53 13.89
C ASN A 242 13.86 -3.75 12.81
N LYS A 243 14.17 -2.73 12.00
CA LYS A 243 15.00 -2.87 10.79
C LYS A 243 16.16 -1.89 10.72
N MET A 244 16.55 -1.22 11.81
CA MET A 244 17.70 -0.29 11.84
C MET A 244 19.03 -0.96 12.19
N HIS A 245 19.14 -2.26 11.92
CA HIS A 245 20.39 -3.01 12.07
C HIS A 245 21.22 -2.95 10.76
N PRO A 246 22.56 -2.84 10.85
CA PRO A 246 23.44 -3.10 9.72
C PRO A 246 23.32 -4.57 9.30
N LYS A 247 23.39 -4.84 7.99
CA LYS A 247 23.25 -6.21 7.45
C LYS A 247 24.55 -7.01 7.52
N SER A 248 25.72 -6.37 7.63
CA SER A 248 27.00 -7.08 7.63
C SER A 248 27.52 -7.33 9.03
N LYS A 249 27.98 -8.56 9.29
CA LYS A 249 28.81 -8.91 10.46
C LYS A 249 30.21 -8.28 10.40
N THR A 250 30.61 -7.73 9.25
CA THR A 250 31.90 -7.06 9.05
C THR A 250 31.82 -5.55 9.19
N ASP A 251 30.62 -4.97 9.35
CA ASP A 251 30.47 -3.54 9.62
C ASP A 251 30.51 -3.33 11.14
N ASP A 252 31.54 -2.65 11.65
CA ASP A 252 31.66 -2.23 13.06
C ASP A 252 30.55 -1.23 13.51
N ALA A 253 29.57 -0.95 12.64
CA ALA A 253 28.47 -0.04 12.90
C ALA A 253 27.52 -0.65 13.95
N LYS A 254 27.46 -0.03 15.13
CA LYS A 254 26.50 -0.41 16.17
C LYS A 254 25.05 -0.22 15.67
N PRO A 255 24.12 -1.13 16.01
CA PRO A 255 22.70 -0.92 15.75
C PRO A 255 22.20 0.40 16.32
N ILE A 256 21.30 1.07 15.60
CA ILE A 256 20.64 2.27 16.14
C ILE A 256 19.68 1.85 17.25
N GLN A 257 19.94 2.33 18.45
CA GLN A 257 19.07 2.14 19.60
C GLN A 257 18.30 3.42 19.89
N PHE A 258 16.98 3.27 20.09
CA PHE A 258 16.09 4.37 20.47
C PHE A 258 15.75 4.26 21.95
N ASN A 259 15.89 5.37 22.67
CA ASN A 259 15.44 5.51 24.06
C ASN A 259 13.95 5.85 24.12
N ALA A 260 13.41 5.90 25.33
CA ALA A 260 12.05 6.33 25.57
C ALA A 260 11.80 7.71 24.93
N LYS A 261 10.70 7.82 24.17
CA LYS A 261 10.24 9.04 23.46
C LYS A 261 11.14 9.53 22.31
N ASP A 262 12.14 8.76 21.88
CA ASP A 262 12.99 9.18 20.75
C ASP A 262 12.24 9.17 19.40
N ILE A 263 11.16 8.38 19.27
CA ILE A 263 10.30 8.39 18.09
C ILE A 263 9.01 9.13 18.45
N THR A 264 8.77 10.26 17.79
CA THR A 264 7.56 11.07 17.97
C THR A 264 6.68 10.98 16.74
N ILE A 265 5.39 10.66 16.90
CA ILE A 265 4.39 10.67 15.82
C ILE A 265 3.42 11.83 16.06
N LEU A 266 3.39 12.78 15.13
CA LEU A 266 2.45 13.89 15.11
C LEU A 266 1.29 13.57 14.17
N HIS A 267 0.06 13.61 14.68
CA HIS A 267 -1.15 13.31 13.90
C HIS A 267 -2.25 14.36 14.11
N ARG A 268 -3.11 14.57 13.11
CA ARG A 268 -4.13 15.64 13.14
C ARG A 268 -5.45 15.25 13.80
N GLY A 269 -5.78 13.96 13.82
CA GLY A 269 -7.09 13.44 14.27
C GLY A 269 -6.96 12.10 14.96
N ALA A 270 -8.10 11.54 15.40
CA ALA A 270 -8.13 10.23 16.03
C ALA A 270 -7.56 9.15 15.09
N ILE A 271 -6.68 8.32 15.62
CA ILE A 271 -6.14 7.16 14.92
C ILE A 271 -7.16 6.03 15.01
N ARG A 272 -7.46 5.39 13.88
CA ARG A 272 -8.47 4.34 13.77
C ARG A 272 -7.80 3.01 13.53
N CYS A 273 -8.35 1.94 14.11
CA CYS A 273 -7.92 0.57 13.86
C CYS A 273 -9.02 -0.19 13.13
N PHE A 274 -8.60 -1.13 12.29
CA PHE A 274 -9.49 -2.09 11.64
C PHE A 274 -9.87 -3.19 12.63
N TYR A 275 -11.12 -3.65 12.51
CA TYR A 275 -11.65 -4.79 13.25
C TYR A 275 -12.53 -5.64 12.35
N ASN A 276 -12.51 -6.97 12.51
CA ASN A 276 -13.38 -7.85 11.74
C ASN A 276 -14.82 -7.77 12.24
N THR A 277 -15.01 -7.44 13.52
CA THR A 277 -16.33 -7.36 14.13
C THR A 277 -16.44 -6.16 15.07
N ARG A 278 -17.67 -5.69 15.25
CA ARG A 278 -18.04 -4.71 16.28
C ARG A 278 -17.57 -5.14 17.67
N LYS A 279 -17.74 -6.43 18.02
CA LYS A 279 -17.36 -6.98 19.33
C LYS A 279 -15.86 -6.82 19.61
N GLU A 280 -15.01 -7.07 18.61
CA GLU A 280 -13.56 -6.86 18.76
C GLU A 280 -13.21 -5.37 18.97
N ALA A 281 -13.90 -4.48 18.25
CA ALA A 281 -13.69 -3.03 18.39
C ALA A 281 -14.10 -2.53 19.78
N GLU A 282 -15.27 -2.95 20.28
CA GLU A 282 -15.77 -2.58 21.60
C GLU A 282 -14.89 -3.12 22.73
N ALA A 283 -14.32 -4.32 22.57
CA ALA A 283 -13.35 -4.88 23.51
C ALA A 283 -12.07 -4.03 23.63
N ASP A 284 -11.67 -3.35 22.55
CA ASP A 284 -10.56 -2.38 22.53
C ASP A 284 -11.01 -0.96 22.95
N GLY A 285 -12.25 -0.79 23.43
CA GLY A 285 -12.80 0.49 23.86
C GLY A 285 -13.17 1.45 22.72
N VAL A 286 -13.29 0.95 21.48
CA VAL A 286 -13.67 1.75 20.32
C VAL A 286 -15.19 1.90 20.29
N VAL A 287 -15.67 3.16 20.22
CA VAL A 287 -17.08 3.45 19.97
C VAL A 287 -17.39 3.19 18.50
N VAL A 288 -18.30 2.25 18.24
CA VAL A 288 -18.63 1.80 16.88
C VAL A 288 -19.92 2.47 16.39
N ASP A 289 -19.75 3.53 15.58
CA ASP A 289 -20.86 4.22 14.91
C ASP A 289 -21.43 3.39 13.74
N LYS A 290 -20.55 2.86 12.87
CA LYS A 290 -20.90 2.18 11.62
C LYS A 290 -19.99 0.98 11.35
N SER A 291 -20.53 -0.03 10.69
CA SER A 291 -19.79 -1.17 10.13
C SER A 291 -20.00 -1.22 8.61
N ASP A 292 -19.09 -1.89 7.90
CA ASP A 292 -19.33 -2.25 6.51
C ASP A 292 -20.39 -3.36 6.37
N ARG A 293 -20.73 -3.74 5.13
CA ARG A 293 -21.72 -4.79 4.84
C ARG A 293 -21.32 -6.17 5.39
N ALA A 294 -20.03 -6.42 5.57
CA ALA A 294 -19.50 -7.65 6.14
C ALA A 294 -19.37 -7.59 7.67
N GLY A 295 -19.73 -6.47 8.30
CA GLY A 295 -19.64 -6.27 9.75
C GLY A 295 -18.28 -5.77 10.24
N ASN A 296 -17.34 -5.49 9.33
CA ASN A 296 -16.03 -4.97 9.69
C ASN A 296 -16.10 -3.49 10.06
N ILE A 297 -15.17 -3.03 10.88
CA ILE A 297 -15.06 -1.65 11.34
C ILE A 297 -13.78 -1.02 10.76
N ASN A 298 -13.89 0.20 10.22
CA ASN A 298 -12.79 0.95 9.59
C ASN A 298 -12.03 0.14 8.52
N THR A 299 -12.75 -0.52 7.61
CA THR A 299 -12.22 -1.37 6.54
C THR A 299 -11.18 -0.66 5.68
N PHE A 300 -11.44 0.57 5.27
CA PHE A 300 -10.53 1.30 4.38
C PHE A 300 -9.64 2.32 5.10
N THR A 301 -10.01 2.69 6.34
CA THR A 301 -9.35 3.78 7.07
C THR A 301 -8.54 3.32 8.29
N GLY A 302 -8.73 2.08 8.73
CA GLY A 302 -8.14 1.54 9.95
C GLY A 302 -6.72 0.98 9.78
N LEU A 303 -5.88 1.18 10.79
CA LEU A 303 -4.63 0.46 10.98
C LEU A 303 -4.88 -1.05 11.13
N ARG A 304 -3.98 -1.86 10.56
CA ARG A 304 -4.05 -3.32 10.52
C ARG A 304 -2.69 -3.89 10.91
N GLU A 305 -2.67 -5.15 11.36
CA GLU A 305 -1.45 -5.93 11.58
C GLU A 305 -0.39 -5.17 12.40
N ASP A 306 0.86 -5.15 11.94
CA ASP A 306 2.00 -4.48 12.59
C ASP A 306 1.71 -3.03 12.99
N ALA A 307 1.00 -2.29 12.14
CA ALA A 307 0.66 -0.90 12.41
C ALA A 307 -0.36 -0.75 13.54
N LYS A 308 -1.38 -1.65 13.58
CA LYS A 308 -2.36 -1.70 14.68
C LYS A 308 -1.67 -2.11 15.98
N ALA A 309 -0.89 -3.18 15.95
CA ALA A 309 -0.17 -3.67 17.13
C ALA A 309 0.75 -2.60 17.73
N LEU A 310 1.51 -1.90 16.88
CA LEU A 310 2.39 -0.82 17.32
C LEU A 310 1.61 0.37 17.89
N PHE A 311 0.50 0.76 17.27
CA PHE A 311 -0.35 1.82 17.80
C PHE A 311 -0.88 1.46 19.20
N MET A 312 -1.39 0.24 19.39
CA MET A 312 -1.92 -0.22 20.68
C MET A 312 -0.82 -0.29 21.75
N ALA A 313 0.38 -0.77 21.39
CA ALA A 313 1.50 -0.82 22.32
C ALA A 313 1.96 0.60 22.72
N ALA A 314 2.03 1.54 21.77
CA ALA A 314 2.42 2.92 22.05
C ALA A 314 1.36 3.68 22.86
N SER A 315 0.07 3.48 22.57
CA SER A 315 -1.03 4.17 23.26
C SER A 315 -1.19 3.70 24.71
N THR A 316 -0.87 2.43 24.99
CA THR A 316 -0.93 1.83 26.34
C THR A 316 0.40 1.91 27.09
N GLY A 317 1.47 2.45 26.48
CA GLY A 317 2.78 2.61 27.11
C GLY A 317 3.69 1.37 27.09
N HIS A 318 3.26 0.27 26.48
CA HIS A 318 4.08 -0.94 26.29
C HIS A 318 5.21 -0.76 25.27
N GLU A 319 5.12 0.26 24.41
CA GLU A 319 6.22 0.69 23.54
C GLU A 319 6.64 2.13 23.91
N PRO A 320 7.50 2.32 24.92
CA PRO A 320 7.82 3.65 25.46
C PRO A 320 8.73 4.48 24.54
N ARG A 321 9.35 3.87 23.52
CA ARG A 321 10.19 4.57 22.55
C ARG A 321 9.37 5.43 21.60
N VAL A 322 8.10 5.09 21.40
CA VAL A 322 7.17 5.82 20.53
C VAL A 322 6.23 6.70 21.35
N LYS A 323 6.15 7.98 21.02
CA LYS A 323 5.23 8.92 21.63
C LYS A 323 4.28 9.53 20.60
N LEU A 324 2.98 9.46 20.87
CA LEU A 324 1.94 10.00 20.01
C LEU A 324 1.51 11.39 20.51
N TYR A 325 1.40 12.35 19.58
CA TYR A 325 0.79 13.65 19.86
C TYR A 325 -0.25 14.01 18.80
N GLN A 326 -1.45 14.32 19.27
CA GLN A 326 -2.47 14.92 18.44
C GLN A 326 -2.23 16.43 18.33
N VAL A 327 -1.90 16.90 17.12
CA VAL A 327 -1.65 18.30 16.83
C VAL A 327 -2.94 18.97 16.36
N LYS A 328 -3.50 19.84 17.22
CA LYS A 328 -4.63 20.70 16.86
C LYS A 328 -4.17 21.85 15.95
N ARG A 329 -5.09 22.43 15.16
CA ARG A 329 -4.82 23.67 14.43
C ARG A 329 -4.64 24.84 15.41
N GLY A 330 -3.85 25.85 15.01
CA GLY A 330 -3.60 27.06 15.80
C GLY A 330 -2.21 27.10 16.47
N ALA A 331 -1.95 28.18 17.20
CA ALA A 331 -0.63 28.49 17.77
C ALA A 331 -0.05 27.38 18.68
N PRO A 332 -0.82 26.73 19.59
CA PRO A 332 -0.28 25.66 20.43
C PRO A 332 0.21 24.44 19.62
N GLY A 333 -0.51 24.09 18.55
CA GLY A 333 -0.12 22.99 17.66
C GLY A 333 1.10 23.33 16.80
N ALA A 334 1.23 24.59 16.37
CA ALA A 334 2.41 25.07 15.67
C ALA A 334 3.65 25.03 16.58
N ALA A 335 3.53 25.46 17.84
CA ALA A 335 4.61 25.41 18.82
C ALA A 335 5.08 23.98 19.09
N LEU A 336 4.15 23.04 19.31
CA LEU A 336 4.47 21.63 19.50
C LEU A 336 5.18 21.01 18.28
N ARG A 337 4.70 21.34 17.07
CA ARG A 337 5.33 20.88 15.83
C ARG A 337 6.75 21.42 15.69
N LYS A 338 6.94 22.72 15.93
CA LYS A 338 8.25 23.37 15.91
C LYS A 338 9.20 22.72 16.92
N GLN A 339 8.75 22.51 18.15
CA GLN A 339 9.53 21.84 19.19
C GLN A 339 9.96 20.43 18.76
N ALA A 340 9.05 19.64 18.19
CA ALA A 340 9.34 18.30 17.71
C ALA A 340 10.34 18.33 16.52
N PHE A 341 10.20 19.30 15.62
CA PHE A 341 11.10 19.47 14.49
C PHE A 341 12.50 19.93 14.91
N ASP A 342 12.59 20.90 15.81
CA ASP A 342 13.87 21.38 16.35
C ASP A 342 14.63 20.25 17.06
N GLY A 343 13.92 19.45 17.85
CA GLY A 343 14.52 18.33 18.60
C GLY A 343 14.79 17.05 17.80
N ALA A 344 14.32 16.95 16.56
CA ALA A 344 14.49 15.76 15.74
C ALA A 344 15.75 15.83 14.87
N SER A 345 16.46 14.72 14.78
CA SER A 345 17.57 14.52 13.83
C SER A 345 17.09 14.11 12.46
N ALA A 346 15.89 13.52 12.37
CA ALA A 346 15.21 13.25 11.11
C ALA A 346 13.71 13.51 11.23
N ILE A 347 13.13 14.08 10.17
CA ILE A 347 11.69 14.25 10.02
C ILE A 347 11.22 13.34 8.89
N ILE A 348 10.14 12.59 9.10
CA ILE A 348 9.59 11.68 8.10
C ILE A 348 8.16 12.10 7.78
N TRP A 349 7.93 12.49 6.54
CA TRP A 349 6.67 12.97 6.02
C TRP A 349 5.84 11.81 5.47
N CYS A 350 4.74 11.49 6.18
CA CYS A 350 3.83 10.39 5.85
C CYS A 350 2.41 10.90 5.53
N CYS A 351 2.28 12.01 4.80
CA CYS A 351 0.98 12.65 4.50
C CYS A 351 0.27 12.15 3.24
N GLY A 352 0.61 10.94 2.78
CA GLY A 352 -0.04 10.30 1.62
C GLY A 352 0.65 10.60 0.29
N TYR A 353 0.04 10.09 -0.78
CA TYR A 353 0.55 10.17 -2.14
C TYR A 353 -0.28 11.16 -2.97
N THR A 354 0.36 11.81 -3.93
CA THR A 354 -0.29 12.54 -5.00
C THR A 354 -0.31 11.73 -6.29
N THR A 355 -1.29 11.97 -7.16
CA THR A 355 -1.36 11.28 -8.46
C THR A 355 -0.14 11.60 -9.31
N LYS A 356 0.52 10.58 -9.87
CA LYS A 356 1.46 10.80 -10.99
C LYS A 356 0.61 11.06 -12.24
N MET A 357 0.60 12.29 -12.72
CA MET A 357 -0.13 12.69 -13.93
C MET A 357 0.82 13.02 -15.08
N ILE A 358 0.32 12.84 -16.29
CA ILE A 358 0.89 13.36 -17.53
C ILE A 358 -0.08 14.39 -18.12
N PRO A 359 0.38 15.32 -18.96
CA PRO A 359 -0.51 16.22 -19.69
C PRO A 359 -1.61 15.44 -20.42
N ILE A 360 -2.85 15.88 -20.20
CA ILE A 360 -4.03 15.37 -20.87
C ILE A 360 -4.65 16.54 -21.62
N ILE A 361 -4.74 16.42 -22.94
CA ILE A 361 -5.32 17.42 -23.82
C ILE A 361 -6.63 16.88 -24.34
N ASP A 362 -7.67 17.69 -24.32
CA ASP A 362 -8.99 17.33 -24.86
C ASP A 362 -9.46 18.44 -25.78
N HIS A 363 -9.63 18.12 -27.06
CA HIS A 363 -9.96 19.09 -28.13
C HIS A 363 -9.06 20.35 -28.06
N SER A 364 -7.75 20.12 -28.05
CA SER A 364 -6.69 21.15 -27.98
C SER A 364 -6.60 21.97 -26.69
N MET A 365 -7.36 21.60 -25.65
CA MET A 365 -7.32 22.26 -24.34
C MET A 365 -6.66 21.36 -23.29
N ASP A 366 -5.69 21.89 -22.55
CA ASP A 366 -5.14 21.21 -21.38
C ASP A 366 -6.24 21.01 -20.34
N LYS A 367 -6.41 19.77 -19.87
CA LYS A 367 -7.37 19.43 -18.83
C LYS A 367 -6.74 19.53 -17.45
N ALA A 368 -7.42 20.28 -16.58
CA ALA A 368 -7.22 20.23 -15.14
C ALA A 368 -8.23 19.28 -14.49
N PHE A 369 -7.85 18.67 -13.37
CA PHE A 369 -8.63 17.60 -12.75
C PHE A 369 -9.09 17.97 -11.35
N SER A 370 -10.23 17.43 -10.94
CA SER A 370 -10.69 17.55 -9.56
C SER A 370 -9.79 16.73 -8.65
N ILE A 371 -9.17 17.37 -7.65
CA ILE A 371 -8.26 16.74 -6.71
C ILE A 371 -8.91 16.73 -5.32
N SER A 372 -8.89 15.56 -4.69
CA SER A 372 -9.19 15.41 -3.28
C SER A 372 -7.93 14.89 -2.60
N ARG A 373 -7.50 15.43 -1.46
CA ARG A 373 -6.36 14.93 -0.64
C ARG A 373 -5.19 14.35 -1.48
N GLY A 374 -4.70 15.12 -2.46
CA GLY A 374 -3.59 14.76 -3.34
C GLY A 374 -3.91 13.84 -4.53
N ALA A 375 -5.06 13.17 -4.55
CA ALA A 375 -5.44 12.23 -5.61
C ALA A 375 -6.53 12.82 -6.52
N VAL A 376 -6.42 12.54 -7.82
CA VAL A 376 -7.43 12.83 -8.83
C VAL A 376 -8.70 12.04 -8.51
N ARG A 377 -9.85 12.73 -8.58
CA ARG A 377 -11.16 12.11 -8.37
C ARG A 377 -11.58 11.30 -9.58
N VAL A 378 -12.26 10.19 -9.30
CA VAL A 378 -12.96 9.40 -10.30
C VAL A 378 -14.40 9.23 -9.87
N ASP A 379 -15.30 9.06 -10.81
CA ASP A 379 -16.71 8.78 -10.53
C ASP A 379 -16.93 7.29 -10.16
N LEU A 380 -18.21 6.91 -9.99
CA LEU A 380 -18.57 5.53 -9.65
C LEU A 380 -18.28 4.52 -10.76
N LYS A 381 -18.11 4.99 -12.01
CA LYS A 381 -17.70 4.21 -13.19
C LYS A 381 -16.18 4.17 -13.36
N GLY A 382 -15.42 4.82 -12.47
CA GLY A 382 -13.96 4.90 -12.54
C GLY A 382 -13.45 5.91 -13.57
N GLN A 383 -14.33 6.75 -14.12
CA GLN A 383 -13.98 7.79 -15.08
C GLN A 383 -13.36 8.98 -14.35
N VAL A 384 -12.31 9.56 -14.93
CA VAL A 384 -11.62 10.72 -14.35
C VAL A 384 -12.54 11.94 -14.40
N ILE A 385 -12.61 12.67 -13.29
CA ILE A 385 -13.42 13.88 -13.15
C ILE A 385 -12.55 15.12 -13.35
N ASP A 386 -12.94 16.00 -14.27
CA ASP A 386 -12.25 17.26 -14.52
C ASP A 386 -12.53 18.32 -13.43
N ASN A 387 -11.93 19.50 -13.54
CA ASN A 387 -12.13 20.57 -12.55
C ASN A 387 -13.54 21.19 -12.55
N ALA A 388 -14.31 21.02 -13.62
CA ALA A 388 -15.70 21.45 -13.71
C ALA A 388 -16.65 20.45 -13.03
N GLY A 389 -16.16 19.25 -12.72
CA GLY A 389 -16.95 18.17 -12.12
C GLY A 389 -17.51 17.19 -13.14
N GLU A 390 -17.11 17.29 -14.40
CA GLU A 390 -17.56 16.44 -15.48
C GLU A 390 -16.68 15.18 -15.61
N SER A 391 -17.31 14.04 -15.82
CA SER A 391 -16.62 12.77 -16.06
C SER A 391 -16.15 12.67 -17.52
N LEU A 392 -14.91 12.21 -17.72
CA LEU A 392 -14.37 11.93 -19.05
C LEU A 392 -14.61 10.46 -19.43
N PRO A 393 -15.56 10.12 -20.32
CA PRO A 393 -16.01 8.74 -20.52
C PRO A 393 -14.96 7.82 -21.17
N TRP A 394 -13.91 8.40 -21.76
CA TRP A 394 -12.80 7.69 -22.40
C TRP A 394 -11.56 7.54 -21.51
N LEU A 395 -11.53 8.17 -20.33
CA LEU A 395 -10.36 8.23 -19.45
C LEU A 395 -10.68 7.68 -18.07
N PHE A 396 -9.96 6.64 -17.67
CA PHE A 396 -10.19 5.92 -16.41
C PHE A 396 -9.00 6.04 -15.48
N GLY A 397 -9.24 6.12 -14.17
CA GLY A 397 -8.19 6.17 -13.15
C GLY A 397 -8.27 4.97 -12.21
N VAL A 398 -7.18 4.19 -12.09
CA VAL A 398 -7.13 3.01 -11.21
C VAL A 398 -5.79 2.96 -10.46
N GLY A 399 -5.82 2.56 -9.20
CA GLY A 399 -4.62 2.40 -8.38
C GLY A 399 -4.37 3.58 -7.43
N ILE A 400 -3.26 3.49 -6.68
CA ILE A 400 -2.79 4.59 -5.82
C ILE A 400 -2.74 5.88 -6.64
N GLY A 401 -3.29 6.96 -6.09
CA GLY A 401 -3.36 8.26 -6.76
C GLY A 401 -4.69 8.52 -7.45
N PHE A 402 -5.62 7.56 -7.53
CA PHE A 402 -6.97 7.79 -8.02
C PHE A 402 -8.00 7.49 -6.93
N CYS A 403 -8.98 8.38 -6.74
CA CYS A 403 -9.94 8.28 -5.64
C CYS A 403 -11.07 7.30 -5.96
N LEU A 404 -10.79 6.01 -6.07
CA LEU A 404 -11.88 5.05 -6.19
C LEU A 404 -12.68 5.05 -4.88
N ARG A 405 -13.95 5.44 -4.96
CA ARG A 405 -14.81 5.58 -3.78
C ARG A 405 -15.07 4.21 -3.15
N ALA A 406 -15.01 4.14 -1.83
CA ALA A 406 -15.44 2.98 -1.07
C ALA A 406 -16.96 2.85 -1.10
N ALA A 407 -17.49 1.64 -0.96
CA ALA A 407 -18.94 1.43 -0.87
C ALA A 407 -19.55 1.99 0.43
N VAL A 408 -18.72 2.35 1.41
CA VAL A 408 -19.14 2.85 2.73
C VAL A 408 -18.30 4.07 3.13
N ASP A 409 -18.97 5.17 3.48
CA ASP A 409 -18.34 6.39 3.96
C ASP A 409 -18.02 6.30 5.47
N GLU A 410 -16.95 5.59 5.80
CA GLU A 410 -16.41 5.45 7.17
C GLU A 410 -15.97 6.77 7.83
N MET A 411 -15.68 7.81 7.06
CA MET A 411 -15.18 9.08 7.59
C MET A 411 -16.28 10.13 7.83
N LYS A 412 -17.56 9.82 7.56
CA LYS A 412 -18.66 10.82 7.42
C LYS A 412 -18.42 11.81 6.26
N GLU A 413 -17.42 11.51 5.44
CA GLU A 413 -16.98 12.16 4.22
C GLU A 413 -16.49 11.04 3.27
N GLU A 414 -16.24 11.37 2.01
CA GLU A 414 -15.89 10.40 0.96
C GLU A 414 -14.68 9.53 1.35
N THR A 415 -14.93 8.23 1.57
CA THR A 415 -13.88 7.25 1.90
C THR A 415 -13.32 6.65 0.61
N ARG A 416 -12.00 6.49 0.55
CA ARG A 416 -11.31 5.86 -0.59
C ARG A 416 -11.06 4.40 -0.33
N ALA A 417 -11.29 3.58 -1.34
CA ALA A 417 -10.86 2.20 -1.35
C ALA A 417 -9.51 2.09 -2.08
N ASP A 418 -8.48 1.66 -1.37
CA ASP A 418 -7.13 1.55 -1.91
C ASP A 418 -6.51 0.21 -1.52
N GLY A 419 -5.97 -0.53 -2.49
CA GLY A 419 -5.33 -1.82 -2.27
C GLY A 419 -5.38 -2.74 -3.49
N VAL A 420 -4.42 -3.67 -3.58
CA VAL A 420 -4.26 -4.59 -4.71
C VAL A 420 -5.56 -5.35 -5.03
N THR A 421 -6.24 -5.85 -4.00
CA THR A 421 -7.51 -6.59 -4.17
C THR A 421 -8.64 -5.71 -4.71
N VAL A 422 -8.62 -4.41 -4.40
CA VAL A 422 -9.58 -3.42 -4.92
C VAL A 422 -9.32 -3.18 -6.40
N TYR A 423 -8.05 -3.05 -6.81
CA TYR A 423 -7.70 -2.82 -8.21
C TYR A 423 -8.02 -4.03 -9.08
N HIS A 424 -7.66 -5.24 -8.64
CA HIS A 424 -7.92 -6.49 -9.37
C HIS A 424 -9.41 -6.83 -9.46
N ARG A 425 -10.23 -6.28 -8.55
CA ARG A 425 -11.68 -6.47 -8.55
C ARG A 425 -12.37 -5.24 -9.10
N ARG A 426 -12.80 -4.32 -8.24
CA ARG A 426 -13.62 -3.16 -8.62
C ARG A 426 -12.97 -2.34 -9.74
N GLY A 427 -11.72 -1.92 -9.59
CA GLY A 427 -11.04 -1.07 -10.58
C GLY A 427 -11.01 -1.70 -11.96
N ALA A 428 -10.57 -2.96 -12.05
CA ALA A 428 -10.52 -3.71 -13.29
C ALA A 428 -11.91 -3.98 -13.89
N THR A 429 -12.91 -4.35 -13.08
CA THR A 429 -14.28 -4.57 -13.56
C THR A 429 -14.88 -3.31 -14.19
N LEU A 430 -14.64 -2.13 -13.60
CA LEU A 430 -15.13 -0.86 -14.14
C LEU A 430 -14.52 -0.55 -15.51
N VAL A 431 -13.20 -0.76 -15.67
CA VAL A 431 -12.53 -0.61 -16.96
C VAL A 431 -13.09 -1.58 -18.00
N LEU A 432 -13.24 -2.86 -17.64
CA LEU A 432 -13.75 -3.87 -18.58
C LEU A 432 -15.20 -3.57 -18.99
N ALA A 433 -16.04 -3.09 -18.07
CA ALA A 433 -17.41 -2.70 -18.37
C ALA A 433 -17.48 -1.52 -19.34
N ALA A 434 -16.53 -0.59 -19.29
CA ALA A 434 -16.44 0.47 -20.30
C ALA A 434 -16.04 -0.05 -21.70
N VAL A 435 -15.27 -1.14 -21.74
CA VAL A 435 -14.80 -1.74 -23.01
C VAL A 435 -15.86 -2.66 -23.64
N PHE A 436 -16.50 -3.48 -22.84
CA PHE A 436 -17.40 -4.58 -23.27
C PHE A 436 -18.87 -4.36 -22.92
N GLY A 437 -19.19 -3.34 -22.12
CA GLY A 437 -20.55 -3.06 -21.65
C GLY A 437 -20.93 -3.82 -20.38
N ASN A 438 -22.21 -3.77 -20.05
CA ASN A 438 -22.75 -4.22 -18.76
C ASN A 438 -22.67 -5.74 -18.54
N CYS A 439 -22.41 -6.54 -19.57
CA CYS A 439 -22.24 -8.00 -19.44
C CYS A 439 -21.14 -8.38 -18.44
N ILE A 440 -20.18 -7.48 -18.20
CA ILE A 440 -19.11 -7.62 -17.23
C ILE A 440 -19.61 -7.66 -15.77
N TYR A 441 -20.79 -7.09 -15.50
CA TYR A 441 -21.43 -7.12 -14.19
C TYR A 441 -22.32 -8.36 -13.97
N GLY A 442 -22.45 -9.21 -14.98
CA GLY A 442 -23.33 -10.38 -14.94
C GLY A 442 -24.73 -10.07 -15.45
N LYS A 443 -25.60 -11.09 -15.42
CA LYS A 443 -26.96 -10.94 -15.96
C LYS A 443 -27.75 -9.89 -15.16
N ASP A 444 -28.51 -9.05 -15.85
CA ASP A 444 -29.44 -8.08 -15.24
C ASP A 444 -28.79 -7.06 -14.29
N CYS A 445 -27.47 -6.86 -14.37
CA CYS A 445 -26.74 -5.85 -13.60
C CYS A 445 -26.25 -4.75 -14.55
N THR A 446 -26.46 -3.50 -14.17
CA THR A 446 -26.01 -2.31 -14.91
C THR A 446 -24.86 -1.58 -14.23
N SER A 447 -24.55 -1.96 -12.98
CA SER A 447 -23.48 -1.37 -12.18
C SER A 447 -22.73 -2.41 -11.35
N PHE A 448 -21.54 -2.01 -10.87
CA PHE A 448 -20.76 -2.83 -9.95
C PHE A 448 -21.48 -3.03 -8.62
N GLU A 449 -22.16 -2.01 -8.12
CA GLU A 449 -22.94 -2.05 -6.88
C GLU A 449 -24.08 -3.09 -6.95
N GLU A 450 -24.83 -3.11 -8.06
CA GLU A 450 -25.89 -4.10 -8.31
C GLU A 450 -25.33 -5.52 -8.37
N MET A 451 -24.19 -5.72 -9.05
CA MET A 451 -23.49 -7.02 -9.08
C MET A 451 -23.15 -7.50 -7.66
N ILE A 452 -22.60 -6.63 -6.83
CA ILE A 452 -22.25 -6.98 -5.44
C ILE A 452 -23.51 -7.30 -4.62
N GLU A 453 -24.56 -6.49 -4.72
CA GLU A 453 -25.82 -6.72 -4.00
C GLU A 453 -26.46 -8.06 -4.40
N LYS A 454 -26.48 -8.36 -5.70
CA LYS A 454 -26.98 -9.65 -6.22
C LYS A 454 -26.19 -10.83 -5.67
N CYS A 455 -24.86 -10.74 -5.66
CA CYS A 455 -23.99 -11.78 -5.13
C CYS A 455 -24.17 -11.96 -3.60
N GLU A 456 -24.35 -10.87 -2.87
CA GLU A 456 -24.62 -10.91 -1.42
C GLU A 456 -25.98 -11.53 -1.09
N LYS A 457 -27.01 -11.21 -1.88
CA LYS A 457 -28.35 -11.79 -1.74
C LYS A 457 -28.32 -13.31 -1.94
N ARG A 458 -27.71 -13.80 -3.01
CA ARG A 458 -27.56 -15.25 -3.27
C ARG A 458 -26.84 -15.95 -2.12
N ARG A 459 -25.71 -15.40 -1.65
CA ARG A 459 -24.97 -15.97 -0.50
C ARG A 459 -25.80 -16.06 0.78
N LYS A 460 -26.72 -15.12 1.02
CA LYS A 460 -27.63 -15.17 2.17
C LYS A 460 -28.69 -16.25 1.98
N GLU A 461 -29.23 -16.38 0.77
CA GLU A 461 -30.21 -17.42 0.41
C GLU A 461 -29.60 -18.81 0.54
N ASP A 462 -28.37 -19.02 0.04
CA ASP A 462 -27.65 -20.30 0.13
C ASP A 462 -27.43 -20.72 1.59
N LYS A 463 -26.98 -19.78 2.45
CA LYS A 463 -26.81 -20.03 3.90
C LYS A 463 -28.13 -20.35 4.61
N GLN A 464 -29.22 -19.71 4.19
CA GLN A 464 -30.56 -20.01 4.71
C GLN A 464 -31.05 -21.38 4.23
N HIS A 465 -30.68 -21.79 3.03
CA HIS A 465 -31.04 -23.11 2.51
C HIS A 465 -30.26 -24.22 3.23
N GLU A 466 -28.95 -24.05 3.42
CA GLU A 466 -28.09 -24.99 4.17
C GLU A 466 -28.55 -25.19 5.61
N SER A 467 -28.98 -24.12 6.29
CA SER A 467 -29.50 -24.18 7.67
C SER A 467 -30.91 -24.77 7.78
N LYS A 468 -31.65 -24.93 6.67
CA LYS A 468 -32.98 -25.54 6.62
C LYS A 468 -32.98 -27.01 6.18
N ILE A 469 -31.82 -27.58 5.81
CA ILE A 469 -31.71 -29.02 5.55
C ILE A 469 -31.83 -29.74 6.91
N PRO A 470 -32.87 -30.56 7.14
CA PRO A 470 -32.99 -31.32 8.37
C PRO A 470 -31.81 -32.29 8.47
N LEU A 471 -31.05 -32.23 9.57
CA LEU A 471 -30.11 -33.29 9.90
C LEU A 471 -30.90 -34.60 10.02
N THR A 472 -30.82 -35.46 9.00
CA THR A 472 -31.31 -36.84 9.11
C THR A 472 -30.49 -37.57 10.16
N PRO A 473 -31.10 -38.11 11.24
CA PRO A 473 -30.39 -38.95 12.19
C PRO A 473 -30.24 -40.34 11.57
N SER A 474 -29.10 -40.64 10.96
CA SER A 474 -28.82 -42.00 10.50
C SER A 474 -27.34 -42.29 10.31
N MET A 475 -26.93 -43.40 10.93
CA MET A 475 -25.70 -44.17 10.77
C MET A 475 -24.48 -43.71 11.57
N SER A 476 -24.54 -44.05 12.85
CA SER A 476 -23.40 -44.48 13.67
C SER A 476 -22.46 -45.40 12.88
N LYS A 477 -21.35 -44.87 12.37
CA LYS A 477 -20.22 -45.70 11.94
C LYS A 477 -19.45 -46.13 13.19
N LYS A 478 -19.56 -47.42 13.50
CA LYS A 478 -18.74 -48.16 14.46
C LYS A 478 -17.26 -47.83 14.23
N ARG A 479 -16.65 -47.21 15.24
CA ARG A 479 -15.19 -47.07 15.35
C ARG A 479 -14.65 -48.45 15.74
N ILE A 480 -14.08 -49.17 14.79
CA ILE A 480 -13.24 -50.34 15.07
C ILE A 480 -11.90 -49.80 15.57
N SER A 481 -11.63 -50.02 16.85
CA SER A 481 -10.34 -49.85 17.48
C SER A 481 -9.51 -51.12 17.29
N GLN A 482 -8.31 -51.01 16.70
CA GLN A 482 -7.20 -51.91 17.04
C GLN A 482 -5.84 -51.16 16.96
N PRO A 483 -4.86 -51.54 17.81
CA PRO A 483 -3.66 -50.73 18.10
C PRO A 483 -2.37 -51.33 17.53
N LEU A 484 -1.39 -50.51 17.16
CA LEU A 484 0.02 -50.90 16.95
C LEU A 484 0.91 -49.67 17.23
N THR A 485 1.56 -49.61 18.40
CA THR A 485 2.97 -49.97 18.70
C THR A 485 4.00 -48.88 18.37
N ASP A 486 4.74 -48.52 19.41
CA ASP A 486 5.93 -47.66 19.45
C ASP A 486 7.08 -48.20 18.58
N GLU A 487 7.88 -47.30 18.00
CA GLU A 487 9.33 -47.20 18.30
C GLU A 487 10.02 -45.97 17.62
N ALA A 488 10.67 -45.18 18.49
CA ALA A 488 11.97 -44.50 18.43
C ALA A 488 12.42 -43.55 17.28
N HIS A 489 12.64 -42.28 17.69
CA HIS A 489 13.78 -41.34 17.48
C HIS A 489 14.43 -41.14 16.09
N VAL A 490 14.69 -39.92 15.61
CA VAL A 490 15.75 -38.99 16.12
C VAL A 490 15.43 -37.50 15.83
N GLN A 491 15.90 -36.66 16.77
CA GLN A 491 15.83 -35.21 16.87
C GLN A 491 16.51 -34.41 15.73
N ASN A 492 15.97 -33.22 15.44
CA ASN A 492 16.76 -31.99 15.57
C ASN A 492 15.85 -30.78 15.89
N GLN A 493 16.05 -30.23 17.09
CA GLN A 493 15.40 -29.03 17.60
C GLN A 493 16.14 -27.76 17.15
N LEU A 494 15.39 -26.69 16.89
CA LEU A 494 15.79 -25.32 17.22
C LEU A 494 14.55 -24.47 17.56
N ILE A 495 14.14 -24.62 18.83
CA ILE A 495 13.70 -23.61 19.81
C ILE A 495 12.98 -22.34 19.29
N ILE A 496 11.65 -22.29 19.48
CA ILE A 496 10.92 -21.07 19.87
C ILE A 496 10.02 -21.44 21.05
N ALA A 497 10.29 -20.84 22.21
CA ALA A 497 9.52 -21.03 23.43
C ALA A 497 8.45 -19.94 23.58
N PRO A 498 7.18 -20.28 23.86
CA PRO A 498 6.24 -19.38 24.52
C PRO A 498 6.06 -19.82 25.98
N ARG A 499 6.43 -18.95 26.93
CA ARG A 499 6.13 -19.15 28.36
C ARG A 499 4.64 -18.89 28.62
N LYS A 500 4.01 -19.88 29.26
CA LYS A 500 2.65 -19.87 29.80
C LYS A 500 2.53 -18.87 30.96
N SER A 501 1.46 -18.07 30.97
CA SER A 501 0.97 -17.36 32.15
C SER A 501 -0.02 -18.25 32.91
N SER A 502 0.37 -18.67 34.12
CA SER A 502 -0.52 -19.28 35.11
C SER A 502 -1.22 -18.18 35.91
N LEU A 503 -2.55 -18.14 35.89
CA LEU A 503 -3.35 -17.41 36.86
C LEU A 503 -4.22 -18.40 37.62
N THR A 504 -3.85 -18.64 38.87
CA THR A 504 -4.61 -19.35 39.89
C THR A 504 -5.72 -18.45 40.41
N ALA A 505 -6.95 -18.95 40.37
CA ALA A 505 -8.12 -18.35 40.98
C ALA A 505 -8.05 -18.49 42.51
N ARG A 506 -8.25 -17.38 43.23
CA ARG A 506 -8.73 -17.39 44.62
C ARG A 506 -9.96 -16.51 44.72
N LYS A 507 -11.08 -17.15 45.09
CA LYS A 507 -12.27 -16.53 45.64
C LYS A 507 -11.91 -15.99 47.03
N GLU A 508 -12.33 -14.77 47.34
CA GLU A 508 -12.85 -14.43 48.67
C GLU A 508 -13.64 -13.12 48.63
N SER A 509 -14.51 -13.00 49.61
CA SER A 509 -15.77 -12.29 49.68
C SER A 509 -15.68 -10.80 50.01
N SER A 510 -16.68 -10.06 49.52
CA SER A 510 -17.10 -8.72 49.94
C SER A 510 -17.41 -8.60 51.44
N PRO A 511 -17.27 -7.39 52.01
CA PRO A 511 -18.49 -6.68 52.44
C PRO A 511 -18.52 -5.17 52.17
N THR A 512 -19.75 -4.69 52.25
CA THR A 512 -20.37 -3.36 52.12
C THR A 512 -19.77 -2.24 53.01
N LYS A 513 -19.76 -0.98 52.52
CA LYS A 513 -20.46 0.20 53.13
C LYS A 513 -20.15 1.57 52.46
N GLN A 514 -21.25 2.26 52.13
CA GLN A 514 -21.62 3.66 52.42
C GLN A 514 -20.75 4.87 51.99
N ASN A 515 -21.40 5.71 51.16
CA ASN A 515 -21.44 7.17 51.08
C ASN A 515 -20.61 8.01 52.08
N LYS A 516 -19.89 9.03 51.56
CA LYS A 516 -20.07 10.44 51.95
C LYS A 516 -19.36 11.41 50.99
N ASN A 517 -20.09 12.48 50.66
CA ASN A 517 -19.62 13.74 50.05
C ASN A 517 -18.52 14.40 50.90
N GLN A 518 -17.59 15.14 50.28
CA GLN A 518 -17.47 16.60 50.46
C GLN A 518 -16.35 17.24 49.62
N THR A 519 -16.68 18.48 49.27
CA THR A 519 -16.03 19.63 48.61
C THR A 519 -14.75 20.18 49.27
N ILE A 520 -14.17 21.18 48.56
CA ILE A 520 -13.21 22.26 48.95
C ILE A 520 -11.87 22.05 48.20
N ASP A 521 -11.48 22.80 47.17
CA ASP A 521 -11.41 24.25 46.87
C ASP A 521 -10.09 24.94 47.32
N GLU A 522 -9.62 25.80 46.41
CA GLU A 522 -8.70 26.94 46.56
C GLU A 522 -7.15 26.82 46.64
N THR A 523 -6.54 27.51 45.65
CA THR A 523 -5.43 28.52 45.75
C THR A 523 -3.99 28.07 46.08
N LYS A 524 -2.89 28.79 45.79
CA LYS A 524 -2.43 29.88 44.89
C LYS A 524 -0.89 29.95 45.07
N ALA A 525 -0.24 30.75 44.22
CA ALA A 525 0.98 31.55 44.48
C ALA A 525 2.36 30.86 44.36
N ILE A 526 3.21 31.24 43.37
CA ILE A 526 4.10 32.44 43.22
C ILE A 526 5.49 32.25 43.85
N ARG A 527 6.55 32.39 43.02
CA ARG A 527 7.82 33.16 43.19
C ARG A 527 8.81 32.73 42.09
N ARG A 528 9.25 33.57 41.14
CA ARG A 528 10.22 34.70 41.15
C ARG A 528 11.64 34.36 41.61
N SER A 529 12.61 34.46 40.68
CA SER A 529 13.85 35.29 40.74
C SER A 529 14.76 34.89 39.54
N SER A 530 15.17 35.74 38.59
CA SER A 530 16.07 36.93 38.60
C SER A 530 17.57 36.59 38.44
N PHE A 531 18.32 37.54 37.80
CA PHE A 531 19.78 37.66 37.57
C PHE A 531 20.37 36.98 36.31
N GLU A 532 21.31 37.50 35.53
CA GLU A 532 21.94 38.82 35.19
C GLU A 532 23.04 38.44 34.13
N LEU A 533 23.09 39.02 32.93
CA LEU A 533 23.99 40.11 32.45
C LEU A 533 25.50 39.79 32.41
N GLY A 534 26.11 39.85 31.20
CA GLY A 534 27.57 39.71 31.02
C GLY A 534 28.12 39.83 29.58
N ARG A 535 28.31 41.07 29.13
CA ARG A 535 29.34 41.68 28.21
C ARG A 535 30.03 40.90 27.06
N HIS A 536 29.95 41.55 25.88
CA HIS A 536 31.01 41.97 24.91
C HIS A 536 32.32 41.17 24.75
N THR A 537 32.68 40.87 23.50
CA THR A 537 33.84 41.46 22.79
C THR A 537 33.83 41.13 21.29
N SER A 538 34.26 42.12 20.51
CA SER A 538 34.50 42.13 19.06
C SER A 538 35.93 41.67 18.71
N LEU A 539 36.16 41.08 17.52
CA LEU A 539 37.12 41.54 16.50
C LEU A 539 37.44 40.46 15.43
N SER A 540 37.20 40.86 14.17
CA SER A 540 38.01 40.67 12.95
C SER A 540 38.82 39.37 12.71
N HIS A 541 38.65 38.73 11.54
CA HIS A 541 39.64 38.79 10.45
C HIS A 541 39.15 38.08 9.18
N SER A 542 39.69 38.53 8.05
CA SER A 542 39.23 38.27 6.70
C SER A 542 40.14 37.29 5.93
N ILE A 543 39.56 36.70 4.87
CA ILE A 543 40.19 36.22 3.62
C ILE A 543 41.16 35.02 3.73
N LYS A 544 40.82 33.92 3.03
CA LYS A 544 41.59 33.38 1.89
C LYS A 544 40.94 32.08 1.36
N ALA A 545 40.57 32.10 0.08
CA ALA A 545 40.51 30.89 -0.75
C ALA A 545 41.94 30.40 -1.05
N PRO A 546 42.13 29.11 -1.37
CA PRO A 546 42.59 28.85 -2.73
C PRO A 546 42.06 27.59 -3.42
N LYS A 547 42.23 27.69 -4.74
CA LYS A 547 42.11 26.80 -5.89
C LYS A 547 42.65 25.35 -5.74
N SER A 548 41.90 24.46 -6.41
CA SER A 548 42.29 23.52 -7.48
C SER A 548 43.28 22.35 -7.27
N CYS A 549 42.89 21.27 -7.97
CA CYS A 549 43.70 20.26 -8.66
C CYS A 549 44.27 19.10 -7.84
N GLY A 550 43.90 17.89 -8.26
CA GLY A 550 44.58 16.66 -7.90
C GLY A 550 43.76 15.40 -8.22
N LYS A 551 43.79 14.94 -9.48
CA LYS A 551 43.82 13.48 -9.73
C LYS A 551 45.21 12.98 -9.32
N PRO A 552 45.35 11.75 -8.82
CA PRO A 552 45.83 10.71 -9.74
C PRO A 552 45.37 9.26 -9.48
N MET A 553 45.39 8.52 -10.58
CA MET A 553 45.89 7.15 -10.79
C MET A 553 45.26 5.89 -10.19
N LEU A 554 45.13 4.95 -11.14
CA LEU A 554 44.85 3.52 -11.10
C LEU A 554 45.91 2.66 -10.41
N ALA A 555 45.45 1.57 -9.79
CA ALA A 555 46.02 0.21 -9.85
C ALA A 555 44.82 -0.75 -9.59
N GLY A 556 44.44 -1.68 -10.49
CA GLY A 556 45.03 -3.01 -10.66
C GLY A 556 44.65 -3.91 -9.46
N SER A 557 44.02 -5.09 -9.54
CA SER A 557 43.84 -6.09 -10.59
C SER A 557 42.89 -7.18 -10.04
N ALA A 558 42.07 -7.84 -10.88
CA ALA A 558 41.86 -9.30 -10.88
C ALA A 558 40.72 -9.70 -11.84
N GLN A 559 41.12 -10.47 -12.85
CA GLN A 559 40.33 -11.03 -13.95
C GLN A 559 39.78 -12.43 -13.62
N HIS A 560 38.96 -12.93 -14.57
CA HIS A 560 38.48 -14.29 -14.84
C HIS A 560 37.08 -14.64 -14.27
N ALA A 561 36.11 -15.16 -15.03
CA ALA A 561 36.12 -15.73 -16.38
C ALA A 561 34.75 -15.62 -17.09
N ILE A 562 34.77 -15.26 -18.37
CA ILE A 562 33.73 -15.52 -19.37
C ILE A 562 34.40 -16.29 -20.52
N ARG A 563 33.85 -17.45 -20.88
CA ARG A 563 33.99 -18.10 -22.20
C ARG A 563 32.56 -18.32 -22.69
N SER A 564 32.10 -17.57 -23.68
CA SER A 564 32.27 -17.80 -25.13
C SER A 564 31.07 -18.55 -25.69
N ILE A 565 30.30 -17.90 -26.57
CA ILE A 565 29.87 -18.39 -27.89
C ILE A 565 29.29 -17.19 -28.66
N ARG A 566 30.04 -16.77 -29.69
CA ARG A 566 29.63 -16.09 -30.94
C ARG A 566 30.29 -16.97 -32.01
N THR A 567 29.62 -17.46 -33.05
CA THR A 567 29.26 -16.83 -34.34
C THR A 567 28.54 -17.93 -35.16
N GLY A 568 27.76 -17.73 -36.22
CA GLY A 568 27.56 -16.58 -37.13
C GLY A 568 26.33 -16.84 -38.01
N VAL A 569 25.75 -15.78 -38.59
CA VAL A 569 25.74 -15.48 -40.04
C VAL A 569 25.02 -16.55 -40.89
N LEU A 570 23.71 -16.37 -41.07
CA LEU A 570 23.04 -16.07 -42.34
C LEU A 570 21.68 -15.43 -42.04
#